data_AF-A0A2J6HWI8-F1
#
_entry.id   AF-A0A2J6HWI8-F1
#
_cell.length_a   1.000
_cell.length_b   1.000
_cell.length_c   1.000
_cell.angle_alpha   90.00
_cell.angle_beta   90.00
_cell.angle_gamma   90.00
#
_symmetry.space_group_name_H-M   'P 1'
#
loop_
_entity.id
_entity.type
_entity.pdbx_description
1 polymer ?
#
loop_
_entity_poly.entity_id
_entity_poly.type
_entity_poly.pdbx_seq_one_letter_code
_entity_poly.pdbx_strand_id
1 'polypeptide(L)'
;MKTELHKKLMNRTLVLLTFCCLIFFGNNLNAQSADLDQVRNGTVLSPVSPGDWVNGNAGAQNSHYVEGMSIPYRCVMEDLPPADENNPHWIIIEWDIRSSAPGGNSPGKNAFDFLTVYDNLEPHYIFGHGGAEVIDPLIVVTGNGPSINTLKFPRPNSTGGDVEGQPGDTWDELSDEMLSMTIFGGTITSMEYELQGDLSANNASSSLKIFFYPEDGYSTAVLAWGGRIATQDTWGEGNSAVFISGSPYHMRLEDWNLGNLGNQDLSCNAAAISDIPKCDFVTDTYHFCDEDVPEEMRFDIEFPSDNYSYEWLLPNDEFGNNNTGAIFTSGVNMDYVTVDPLTNSD
;
A
#
# COMPACT_ATOMS: atom_id res chain seq x y z
N MET A 1 -20.09 -16.26 -76.80
CA MET A 1 -18.97 -15.41 -76.33
C MET A 1 -19.42 -14.33 -75.31
N LYS A 2 -20.48 -13.56 -75.57
CA LYS A 2 -21.01 -12.55 -74.62
C LYS A 2 -21.52 -13.11 -73.27
N THR A 3 -22.01 -14.34 -73.25
CA THR A 3 -22.59 -15.02 -72.07
C THR A 3 -21.52 -15.51 -71.08
N GLU A 4 -20.39 -16.02 -71.57
CA GLU A 4 -19.26 -16.45 -70.73
C GLU A 4 -18.50 -15.26 -70.11
N LEU A 5 -18.43 -14.14 -70.83
CA LEU A 5 -17.83 -12.91 -70.31
C LEU A 5 -18.66 -12.31 -69.15
N HIS A 6 -19.99 -12.34 -69.25
CA HIS A 6 -20.88 -11.88 -68.17
C HIS A 6 -20.79 -12.76 -66.92
N LYS A 7 -20.72 -14.09 -67.05
CA LYS A 7 -20.53 -14.99 -65.91
C LYS A 7 -19.19 -14.77 -65.22
N LYS A 8 -18.11 -14.59 -65.98
CA LYS A 8 -16.78 -14.25 -65.42
C LYS A 8 -16.75 -12.89 -64.72
N LEU A 9 -17.47 -11.90 -65.23
CA LEU A 9 -17.52 -10.57 -64.61
C LEU A 9 -18.33 -10.62 -63.30
N MET A 10 -19.48 -11.29 -63.29
CA MET A 10 -20.34 -11.41 -62.10
C MET A 10 -19.67 -12.21 -60.96
N ASN A 11 -18.90 -13.25 -61.29
CA ASN A 11 -18.12 -14.01 -60.29
C ASN A 11 -16.96 -13.19 -59.70
N ARG A 12 -16.35 -12.29 -60.50
CA ARG A 12 -15.28 -11.41 -60.02
C ARG A 12 -15.80 -10.29 -59.14
N THR A 13 -16.98 -9.74 -59.46
CA THR A 13 -17.64 -8.73 -58.62
C THR A 13 -18.13 -9.32 -57.30
N LEU A 14 -18.66 -10.54 -57.31
CA LEU A 14 -19.09 -11.25 -56.10
C LEU A 14 -17.89 -11.57 -55.19
N VAL A 15 -16.77 -12.06 -55.75
CA VAL A 15 -15.54 -12.32 -54.98
C VAL A 15 -14.93 -11.03 -54.41
N LEU A 16 -14.97 -9.91 -55.15
CA LEU A 16 -14.52 -8.61 -54.63
C LEU A 16 -15.42 -8.08 -53.50
N LEU A 17 -16.74 -8.28 -53.59
CA LEU A 17 -17.68 -7.86 -52.54
C LEU A 17 -17.50 -8.70 -51.27
N THR A 18 -17.31 -10.02 -51.39
CA THR A 18 -17.08 -10.91 -50.25
C THR A 18 -15.72 -10.64 -49.59
N PHE A 19 -14.69 -10.30 -50.36
CA PHE A 19 -13.38 -9.91 -49.84
C PHE A 19 -13.42 -8.52 -49.16
N CYS A 20 -14.23 -7.58 -49.66
CA CYS A 20 -14.46 -6.30 -48.97
C CYS A 20 -15.26 -6.48 -47.68
N CYS A 21 -16.29 -7.35 -47.65
CA CYS A 21 -17.03 -7.64 -46.42
C CYS A 21 -16.16 -8.33 -45.36
N LEU A 22 -15.22 -9.20 -45.74
CA LEU A 22 -14.26 -9.83 -44.81
C LEU A 22 -13.22 -8.84 -44.25
N ILE A 23 -12.98 -7.71 -44.91
CA ILE A 23 -12.10 -6.63 -44.39
C ILE A 23 -12.91 -5.66 -43.48
N PHE A 24 -14.23 -5.57 -43.65
CA PHE A 24 -15.12 -4.79 -42.76
C PHE A 24 -15.54 -5.53 -41.50
N PHE A 25 -15.40 -6.87 -41.44
CA PHE A 25 -15.27 -7.57 -40.16
C PHE A 25 -13.81 -7.46 -39.70
N GLY A 26 -13.37 -6.21 -39.51
CA GLY A 26 -12.10 -5.93 -38.89
C GLY A 26 -12.03 -6.67 -37.56
N ASN A 27 -10.95 -7.41 -37.35
CA ASN A 27 -10.58 -7.89 -36.04
C ASN A 27 -10.67 -6.69 -35.09
N ASN A 28 -11.59 -6.70 -34.13
CA ASN A 28 -11.48 -5.83 -32.97
C ASN A 28 -10.23 -6.30 -32.24
N LEU A 29 -9.07 -5.76 -32.62
CA LEU A 29 -7.96 -5.70 -31.70
C LEU A 29 -8.44 -4.76 -30.60
N ASN A 30 -8.85 -5.37 -29.49
CA ASN A 30 -9.23 -4.66 -28.27
C ASN A 30 -8.05 -3.78 -27.85
N ALA A 31 -8.17 -2.45 -28.03
CA ALA A 31 -7.14 -1.48 -27.65
C ALA A 31 -7.16 -1.16 -26.14
N GLN A 32 -8.14 -1.71 -25.42
CA GLN A 32 -8.28 -1.59 -23.97
C GLN A 32 -6.96 -2.00 -23.29
N SER A 33 -6.47 -1.11 -22.43
CA SER A 33 -5.32 -1.36 -21.57
C SER A 33 -5.66 -1.06 -20.12
N ALA A 34 -4.92 -1.70 -19.22
CA ALA A 34 -4.92 -1.45 -17.80
C ALA A 34 -3.46 -1.59 -17.33
N ASP A 35 -2.85 -0.46 -17.00
CA ASP A 35 -1.43 -0.38 -16.66
C ASP A 35 -1.26 -0.03 -15.19
N LEU A 36 -0.61 -0.95 -14.46
CA LEU A 36 -0.31 -0.80 -13.05
C LEU A 36 0.99 -0.02 -12.87
N ASP A 37 0.91 1.06 -12.10
CA ASP A 37 2.05 1.82 -11.61
C ASP A 37 2.07 1.84 -10.09
N GLN A 38 3.28 2.02 -9.53
CA GLN A 38 3.47 2.37 -8.13
C GLN A 38 4.37 3.60 -8.01
N VAL A 39 4.32 4.28 -6.87
CA VAL A 39 5.12 5.49 -6.66
C VAL A 39 6.54 5.19 -6.17
N ARG A 40 7.49 5.89 -6.78
CA ARG A 40 8.83 6.15 -6.25
C ARG A 40 8.89 7.58 -5.71
N ASN A 41 8.86 7.73 -4.38
CA ASN A 41 8.90 9.04 -3.71
C ASN A 41 10.33 9.56 -3.45
N GLY A 42 11.34 8.98 -4.09
CA GLY A 42 12.74 9.37 -3.92
C GLY A 42 13.39 8.77 -2.68
N THR A 43 14.66 9.09 -2.43
CA THR A 43 15.32 8.69 -1.17
C THR A 43 15.07 9.73 -0.10
N VAL A 44 15.27 9.38 1.18
CA VAL A 44 15.14 10.32 2.31
C VAL A 44 15.96 11.62 2.10
N LEU A 45 17.12 11.53 1.45
CA LEU A 45 18.00 12.69 1.20
C LEU A 45 17.67 13.46 -0.09
N SER A 46 16.80 12.90 -0.94
CA SER A 46 16.39 13.50 -2.21
C SER A 46 14.95 13.09 -2.52
N PRO A 47 13.97 13.55 -1.72
CA PRO A 47 12.57 13.21 -1.91
C PRO A 47 12.06 13.76 -3.25
N VAL A 48 11.09 13.07 -3.84
CA VAL A 48 10.47 13.41 -5.12
C VAL A 48 8.99 13.71 -4.89
N SER A 49 8.60 14.96 -5.12
CA SER A 49 7.23 15.44 -4.93
C SER A 49 6.79 16.36 -6.08
N PRO A 50 5.72 16.03 -6.84
CA PRO A 50 4.92 14.81 -6.71
C PRO A 50 5.73 13.53 -6.99
N GLY A 51 5.35 12.42 -6.35
CA GLY A 51 6.03 11.13 -6.52
C GLY A 51 6.00 10.61 -7.96
N ASP A 52 7.05 9.89 -8.37
CA ASP A 52 7.17 9.35 -9.72
C ASP A 52 6.39 8.04 -9.86
N TRP A 53 5.35 8.02 -10.71
CA TRP A 53 4.63 6.80 -11.06
C TRP A 53 5.41 5.97 -12.08
N VAL A 54 5.66 4.71 -11.75
CA VAL A 54 6.41 3.80 -12.61
C VAL A 54 5.84 2.39 -12.59
N ASN A 55 5.90 1.73 -13.74
CA ASN A 55 5.77 0.28 -13.86
C ASN A 55 7.14 -0.37 -13.54
N GLY A 56 7.52 -0.38 -12.27
CA GLY A 56 8.75 -1.00 -11.82
C GLY A 56 8.99 -0.92 -10.31
N ASN A 57 9.96 -1.69 -9.83
CA ASN A 57 10.21 -1.89 -8.40
C ASN A 57 10.50 -0.57 -7.65
N ALA A 58 9.87 -0.38 -6.50
CA ALA A 58 10.17 0.63 -5.50
C ALA A 58 11.18 0.04 -4.52
N GLY A 59 12.33 0.69 -4.35
CA GLY A 59 13.42 0.18 -3.53
C GLY A 59 14.26 1.27 -2.90
N ALA A 60 15.16 0.90 -1.99
CA ALA A 60 15.98 1.84 -1.20
C ALA A 60 16.70 2.95 -2.00
N GLN A 61 16.98 2.70 -3.29
CA GLN A 61 17.64 3.65 -4.18
C GLN A 61 16.72 4.76 -4.71
N ASN A 62 15.41 4.62 -4.58
CA ASN A 62 14.42 5.49 -5.22
C ASN A 62 13.10 5.63 -4.44
N SER A 63 13.00 5.09 -3.24
CA SER A 63 11.80 5.16 -2.40
C SER A 63 12.18 5.13 -0.92
N HIS A 64 11.34 5.73 -0.09
CA HIS A 64 11.45 5.69 1.36
C HIS A 64 10.05 5.68 1.99
N TYR A 65 9.78 4.68 2.82
CA TYR A 65 8.53 4.49 3.54
C TYR A 65 8.85 3.97 4.95
N VAL A 66 7.84 3.94 5.81
CA VAL A 66 7.91 3.31 7.15
C VAL A 66 6.68 2.41 7.31
N GLU A 67 6.69 1.54 8.31
CA GLU A 67 5.52 0.70 8.59
C GLU A 67 4.27 1.53 8.88
N GLY A 68 3.10 1.07 8.43
CA GLY A 68 1.83 1.77 8.64
C GLY A 68 1.51 2.84 7.60
N MET A 69 2.53 3.37 6.90
CA MET A 69 2.33 4.09 5.64
C MET A 69 1.87 3.14 4.54
N SER A 70 1.43 3.72 3.42
CA SER A 70 1.01 2.96 2.25
C SER A 70 1.88 3.29 1.05
N ILE A 71 2.23 2.24 0.30
CA ILE A 71 2.81 2.41 -1.03
C ILE A 71 1.67 2.77 -1.98
N PRO A 72 1.73 3.92 -2.66
CA PRO A 72 0.68 4.31 -3.60
C PRO A 72 0.74 3.49 -4.88
N TYR A 73 -0.43 3.03 -5.31
CA TYR A 73 -0.67 2.30 -6.54
C TYR A 73 -1.75 3.01 -7.37
N ARG A 74 -1.61 2.93 -8.70
CA ARG A 74 -2.68 3.32 -9.62
C ARG A 74 -2.79 2.32 -10.76
N CYS A 75 -4.00 2.18 -11.29
CA CYS A 75 -4.26 1.51 -12.55
C CYS A 75 -4.83 2.53 -13.53
N VAL A 76 -4.05 2.86 -14.57
CA VAL A 76 -4.52 3.71 -15.67
C VAL A 76 -5.19 2.81 -16.71
N MET A 77 -6.48 3.03 -16.94
CA MET A 77 -7.27 2.23 -17.87
C MET A 77 -7.71 3.09 -19.04
N GLU A 78 -7.35 2.69 -20.26
CA GLU A 78 -7.62 3.44 -21.49
C GLU A 78 -8.50 2.65 -22.46
N ASP A 79 -9.05 3.35 -23.45
CA ASP A 79 -9.96 2.82 -24.46
C ASP A 79 -11.16 2.05 -23.89
N LEU A 80 -11.61 2.41 -22.69
CA LEU A 80 -12.74 1.80 -22.00
C LEU A 80 -14.02 1.91 -22.83
N PRO A 81 -14.71 0.78 -23.12
CA PRO A 81 -16.04 0.83 -23.69
C PRO A 81 -17.02 1.53 -22.74
N PRO A 82 -18.09 2.16 -23.25
CA PRO A 82 -19.17 2.63 -22.41
C PRO A 82 -19.74 1.48 -21.55
N ALA A 83 -20.01 1.77 -20.28
CA ALA A 83 -20.65 0.89 -19.32
C ALA A 83 -21.53 1.73 -18.38
N ASP A 84 -22.37 1.06 -17.60
CA ASP A 84 -23.23 1.71 -16.61
C ASP A 84 -23.36 0.83 -15.35
N GLU A 85 -24.14 1.29 -14.37
CA GLU A 85 -24.37 0.57 -13.12
C GLU A 85 -25.01 -0.83 -13.29
N ASN A 86 -25.70 -1.10 -14.40
CA ASN A 86 -26.37 -2.38 -14.65
C ASN A 86 -25.46 -3.38 -15.37
N ASN A 87 -24.44 -2.89 -16.08
CA ASN A 87 -23.44 -3.70 -16.74
C ASN A 87 -22.04 -3.06 -16.62
N PRO A 88 -21.48 -3.01 -15.39
CA PRO A 88 -20.17 -2.41 -15.14
C PRO A 88 -19.04 -3.30 -15.66
N HIS A 89 -17.88 -2.68 -15.89
CA HIS A 89 -16.62 -3.39 -16.05
C HIS A 89 -16.13 -3.92 -14.71
N TRP A 90 -15.20 -4.87 -14.75
CA TRP A 90 -14.52 -5.33 -13.53
C TRP A 90 -13.05 -5.61 -13.76
N ILE A 91 -12.26 -5.38 -12.72
CA ILE A 91 -10.84 -5.70 -12.63
C ILE A 91 -10.54 -6.35 -11.27
N ILE A 92 -9.59 -7.28 -11.23
CA ILE A 92 -9.13 -7.97 -10.03
C ILE A 92 -7.72 -7.50 -9.72
N ILE A 93 -7.53 -6.95 -8.52
CA ILE A 93 -6.21 -6.67 -7.97
C ILE A 93 -5.86 -7.74 -6.94
N GLU A 94 -4.59 -8.11 -6.84
CA GLU A 94 -4.07 -9.02 -5.83
C GLU A 94 -2.85 -8.41 -5.14
N TRP A 95 -2.71 -8.65 -3.84
CA TRP A 95 -1.54 -8.27 -3.07
C TRP A 95 -1.11 -9.39 -2.12
N ASP A 96 0.20 -9.49 -1.92
CA ASP A 96 0.76 -10.41 -0.93
C ASP A 96 0.49 -9.88 0.48
N ILE A 97 -0.18 -10.71 1.29
CA ILE A 97 -0.42 -10.42 2.71
C ILE A 97 0.64 -11.07 3.61
N ARG A 98 1.23 -12.17 3.15
CA ARG A 98 2.30 -12.87 3.87
C ARG A 98 3.37 -13.38 2.92
N SER A 99 4.61 -13.31 3.40
CA SER A 99 5.77 -13.84 2.69
C SER A 99 6.77 -14.46 3.66
N SER A 100 7.47 -15.49 3.19
CA SER A 100 8.46 -16.19 3.99
C SER A 100 9.64 -15.27 4.34
N ALA A 101 9.97 -15.22 5.63
CA ALA A 101 11.17 -14.55 6.11
C ALA A 101 12.46 -15.16 5.51
N PRO A 102 13.62 -14.45 5.60
CA PRO A 102 14.89 -14.95 5.10
C PRO A 102 15.22 -16.36 5.64
N GLY A 103 15.81 -17.21 4.80
CA GLY A 103 16.27 -18.55 5.19
C GLY A 103 15.34 -19.72 4.81
N GLY A 104 14.28 -19.48 4.04
CA GLY A 104 13.50 -20.50 3.31
C GLY A 104 12.60 -21.43 4.14
N ASN A 105 12.82 -21.52 5.46
CA ASN A 105 12.00 -22.28 6.41
C ASN A 105 11.53 -21.43 7.61
N SER A 106 11.76 -20.12 7.57
CA SER A 106 11.28 -19.21 8.61
C SER A 106 9.76 -19.04 8.48
N PRO A 107 9.04 -18.88 9.60
CA PRO A 107 7.61 -18.58 9.55
C PRO A 107 7.38 -17.34 8.68
N GLY A 108 6.28 -17.35 7.92
CA GLY A 108 5.88 -16.16 7.17
C GLY A 108 5.72 -14.95 8.07
N LYS A 109 5.88 -13.78 7.47
CA LYS A 109 5.75 -12.46 8.08
C LYS A 109 4.75 -11.65 7.28
N ASN A 110 4.21 -10.61 7.89
CA ASN A 110 3.13 -9.83 7.28
C ASN A 110 3.71 -8.79 6.32
N ALA A 111 3.12 -8.70 5.13
CA ALA A 111 3.58 -7.90 4.01
C ALA A 111 2.76 -6.61 3.89
N PHE A 112 1.70 -6.62 3.07
CA PHE A 112 0.65 -5.62 3.14
C PHE A 112 -0.53 -6.17 3.96
N ASP A 113 -0.98 -5.41 4.95
CA ASP A 113 -2.05 -5.88 5.84
C ASP A 113 -3.41 -5.82 5.13
N PHE A 114 -3.68 -4.68 4.51
CA PHE A 114 -4.91 -4.37 3.80
C PHE A 114 -4.70 -3.12 2.92
N LEU A 115 -5.72 -2.79 2.13
CA LEU A 115 -5.72 -1.62 1.26
C LEU A 115 -6.25 -0.38 1.96
N THR A 116 -5.69 0.76 1.58
CA THR A 116 -6.01 2.11 2.10
C THR A 116 -6.09 3.10 0.94
N VAL A 117 -6.36 4.37 1.22
CA VAL A 117 -6.21 5.44 0.23
C VAL A 117 -4.76 5.54 -0.25
N TYR A 118 -4.58 6.04 -1.47
CA TYR A 118 -3.26 6.15 -2.11
C TYR A 118 -2.31 7.14 -1.42
N ASP A 119 -2.84 8.12 -0.67
CA ASP A 119 -2.07 9.19 -0.03
C ASP A 119 -2.04 8.99 1.49
N ASN A 120 -1.37 7.92 1.93
CA ASN A 120 -1.17 7.59 3.34
C ASN A 120 0.33 7.55 3.66
N LEU A 121 0.93 8.73 3.78
CA LEU A 121 2.37 8.92 4.01
C LEU A 121 2.67 9.57 5.37
N GLU A 122 1.70 9.56 6.29
CA GLU A 122 1.87 10.09 7.64
C GLU A 122 2.02 8.92 8.65
N PRO A 123 2.79 9.12 9.74
CA PRO A 123 3.54 10.32 10.11
C PRO A 123 4.82 10.53 9.27
N HIS A 124 5.05 11.74 8.74
CA HIS A 124 6.17 12.01 7.84
C HIS A 124 7.38 12.68 8.49
N TYR A 125 7.20 13.24 9.69
CA TYR A 125 8.25 13.98 10.40
C TYR A 125 9.52 13.15 10.66
N ILE A 126 9.39 11.82 10.67
CA ILE A 126 10.46 10.88 11.00
C ILE A 126 11.62 10.97 9.99
N PHE A 127 11.33 11.31 8.73
CA PHE A 127 12.35 11.40 7.70
C PHE A 127 13.22 12.66 7.79
N GLY A 128 12.85 13.62 8.64
CA GLY A 128 13.63 14.84 8.86
C GLY A 128 13.75 15.76 7.64
N HIS A 129 12.96 15.50 6.59
CA HIS A 129 12.81 16.38 5.45
C HIS A 129 11.47 17.15 5.55
N GLY A 130 10.89 17.60 4.45
CA GLY A 130 9.65 18.40 4.46
C GLY A 130 8.43 17.64 4.98
N GLY A 131 7.24 18.10 4.61
CA GLY A 131 6.03 17.29 4.79
C GLY A 131 5.98 16.11 3.82
N ALA A 132 4.96 15.27 3.96
CA ALA A 132 4.69 14.17 3.05
C ALA A 132 4.76 14.57 1.56
N GLU A 133 5.33 13.69 0.73
CA GLU A 133 5.32 13.90 -0.71
C GLU A 133 3.90 13.97 -1.26
N VAL A 134 3.68 14.84 -2.25
CA VAL A 134 2.40 14.88 -2.96
C VAL A 134 2.25 13.63 -3.81
N ILE A 135 1.14 12.92 -3.64
CA ILE A 135 0.74 11.84 -4.55
C ILE A 135 -0.35 12.35 -5.49
N ASP A 136 -0.04 12.44 -6.78
CA ASP A 136 -0.98 12.87 -7.82
C ASP A 136 -1.25 11.71 -8.79
N PRO A 137 -2.35 10.95 -8.61
CA PRO A 137 -2.70 9.84 -9.50
C PRO A 137 -2.92 10.23 -10.96
N LEU A 138 -3.25 11.49 -11.23
CA LEU A 138 -3.53 12.01 -12.58
C LEU A 138 -2.31 12.65 -13.25
N ILE A 139 -1.15 12.70 -12.57
CA ILE A 139 0.04 13.27 -13.19
C ILE A 139 0.35 12.51 -14.48
N VAL A 140 0.54 13.30 -15.55
CA VAL A 140 0.72 12.87 -16.95
C VAL A 140 -0.39 12.01 -17.58
N VAL A 141 -1.51 11.78 -16.88
CA VAL A 141 -2.69 11.12 -17.45
C VAL A 141 -3.53 12.14 -18.24
N THR A 142 -4.05 11.73 -19.38
CA THR A 142 -4.91 12.57 -20.22
C THR A 142 -6.13 11.79 -20.69
N GLY A 143 -7.20 12.49 -21.08
CA GLY A 143 -8.40 11.85 -21.65
C GLY A 143 -9.39 11.29 -20.62
N ASN A 144 -9.11 11.41 -19.33
CA ASN A 144 -10.06 11.07 -18.27
C ASN A 144 -11.13 12.14 -18.07
N GLY A 145 -12.30 11.72 -17.58
CA GLY A 145 -13.35 12.61 -17.15
C GLY A 145 -13.02 13.35 -15.84
N PRO A 146 -13.67 14.48 -15.55
CA PRO A 146 -13.47 15.26 -14.32
C PRO A 146 -14.09 14.63 -13.06
N SER A 147 -14.91 13.60 -13.19
CA SER A 147 -15.52 12.93 -12.04
C SER A 147 -14.47 12.31 -11.11
N ILE A 148 -14.77 12.39 -9.81
CA ILE A 148 -14.01 11.71 -8.75
C ILE A 148 -15.05 10.98 -7.90
N ASN A 149 -14.83 9.69 -7.69
CA ASN A 149 -15.65 8.86 -6.83
C ASN A 149 -14.74 8.05 -5.90
N THR A 150 -15.19 7.87 -4.65
CA THR A 150 -14.51 7.04 -3.67
C THR A 150 -15.45 5.98 -3.14
N LEU A 151 -14.92 4.79 -2.86
CA LEU A 151 -15.68 3.73 -2.22
C LEU A 151 -14.82 3.05 -1.15
N LYS A 152 -15.40 2.83 0.03
CA LYS A 152 -14.73 2.15 1.14
C LYS A 152 -14.43 0.70 0.79
N PHE A 153 -13.23 0.23 1.10
CA PHE A 153 -12.83 -1.17 0.98
C PHE A 153 -13.69 -2.06 1.89
N PRO A 154 -13.97 -3.31 1.49
CA PRO A 154 -14.50 -4.30 2.43
C PRO A 154 -13.47 -4.57 3.54
N ARG A 155 -13.97 -4.83 4.76
CA ARG A 155 -13.13 -5.16 5.92
C ARG A 155 -12.37 -6.48 5.70
N PRO A 156 -11.06 -6.56 5.99
CA PRO A 156 -10.28 -7.79 5.89
C PRO A 156 -10.69 -8.82 6.96
N ASN A 157 -10.20 -10.05 6.81
CA ASN A 157 -10.32 -11.10 7.81
C ASN A 157 -9.60 -10.69 9.11
N SER A 158 -9.98 -11.33 10.20
CA SER A 158 -9.46 -11.06 11.55
C SER A 158 -9.16 -12.35 12.31
N THR A 159 -9.00 -13.46 11.58
CA THR A 159 -8.89 -14.81 12.14
C THR A 159 -7.76 -15.59 11.50
N GLY A 160 -7.03 -16.36 12.30
CA GLY A 160 -5.97 -17.23 11.82
C GLY A 160 -4.58 -16.58 11.78
N GLY A 161 -4.47 -15.30 12.11
CA GLY A 161 -3.19 -14.62 12.31
C GLY A 161 -2.56 -14.88 13.67
N ASP A 162 -1.28 -14.54 13.81
CA ASP A 162 -0.51 -14.68 15.05
C ASP A 162 -1.02 -13.76 16.19
N VAL A 163 -1.65 -12.64 15.82
CA VAL A 163 -2.32 -11.71 16.74
C VAL A 163 -3.82 -11.81 16.53
N GLU A 164 -4.56 -12.10 17.60
CA GLU A 164 -6.01 -12.24 17.57
C GLU A 164 -6.67 -10.93 17.10
N GLY A 165 -7.67 -11.02 16.21
CA GLY A 165 -8.40 -9.86 15.70
C GLY A 165 -7.71 -9.14 14.52
N GLN A 166 -6.43 -9.40 14.26
CA GLN A 166 -5.67 -8.66 13.25
C GLN A 166 -5.74 -9.29 11.84
N PRO A 167 -5.66 -8.46 10.77
CA PRO A 167 -5.54 -7.00 10.80
C PRO A 167 -6.88 -6.25 10.93
N GLY A 168 -8.00 -6.97 11.08
CA GLY A 168 -9.34 -6.37 11.12
C GLY A 168 -9.55 -5.34 12.24
N ASP A 169 -8.94 -5.53 13.40
CA ASP A 169 -9.04 -4.57 14.51
C ASP A 169 -8.30 -3.26 14.17
N THR A 170 -7.08 -3.34 13.63
CA THR A 170 -6.36 -2.14 13.12
C THR A 170 -7.16 -1.45 12.01
N TRP A 171 -7.84 -2.21 11.15
CA TRP A 171 -8.71 -1.63 10.12
C TRP A 171 -9.90 -0.87 10.72
N ASP A 172 -10.51 -1.36 11.80
CA ASP A 172 -11.65 -0.72 12.44
C ASP A 172 -11.28 0.61 13.14
N GLU A 173 -10.00 0.85 13.40
CA GLU A 173 -9.48 2.09 14.01
C GLU A 173 -9.30 3.23 13.01
N LEU A 174 -9.22 2.93 11.70
CA LEU A 174 -8.99 3.92 10.66
C LEU A 174 -10.29 4.57 10.16
N SER A 175 -10.20 5.81 9.70
CA SER A 175 -11.34 6.54 9.15
C SER A 175 -11.81 5.95 7.81
N ASP A 176 -13.07 6.16 7.46
CA ASP A 176 -13.62 5.74 6.16
C ASP A 176 -12.82 6.34 4.98
N GLU A 177 -12.30 7.55 5.13
CA GLU A 177 -11.46 8.22 4.13
C GLU A 177 -10.13 7.48 3.91
N MET A 178 -9.48 7.03 4.99
CA MET A 178 -8.25 6.24 4.93
C MET A 178 -8.46 4.87 4.32
N LEU A 179 -9.69 4.37 4.36
CA LEU A 179 -10.08 3.04 3.90
C LEU A 179 -10.81 3.06 2.57
N SER A 180 -10.58 4.07 1.72
CA SER A 180 -11.28 4.24 0.45
C SER A 180 -10.38 4.11 -0.77
N MET A 181 -10.84 3.37 -1.78
CA MET A 181 -10.33 3.44 -3.14
C MET A 181 -10.86 4.70 -3.82
N THR A 182 -10.03 5.35 -4.64
CA THR A 182 -10.46 6.47 -5.48
C THR A 182 -10.50 6.05 -6.94
N ILE A 183 -11.55 6.44 -7.67
CA ILE A 183 -11.58 6.42 -9.13
C ILE A 183 -11.70 7.85 -9.67
N PHE A 184 -10.90 8.16 -10.70
CA PHE A 184 -10.99 9.38 -11.48
C PHE A 184 -11.56 9.05 -12.87
N GLY A 185 -12.46 9.88 -13.38
CA GLY A 185 -13.10 9.68 -14.69
C GLY A 185 -14.07 8.48 -14.75
N GLY A 186 -14.66 8.11 -13.61
CA GLY A 186 -15.59 6.98 -13.51
C GLY A 186 -16.28 6.89 -12.16
N THR A 187 -16.96 5.77 -11.91
CA THR A 187 -17.62 5.46 -10.64
C THR A 187 -17.41 4.00 -10.28
N ILE A 188 -16.97 3.73 -9.05
CA ILE A 188 -16.92 2.38 -8.47
C ILE A 188 -18.31 2.04 -7.94
N THR A 189 -18.86 0.90 -8.34
CA THR A 189 -20.18 0.43 -7.92
C THR A 189 -20.10 -0.52 -6.73
N SER A 190 -19.12 -1.41 -6.73
CA SER A 190 -18.90 -2.37 -5.65
C SER A 190 -17.46 -2.87 -5.64
N MET A 191 -17.02 -3.36 -4.49
CA MET A 191 -15.76 -4.05 -4.30
C MET A 191 -16.00 -5.28 -3.42
N GLU A 192 -15.45 -6.41 -3.84
CA GLU A 192 -15.69 -7.71 -3.23
C GLU A 192 -14.39 -8.50 -3.15
N TYR A 193 -14.10 -9.13 -2.02
CA TYR A 193 -12.99 -10.07 -1.96
C TYR A 193 -13.28 -11.27 -2.86
N GLU A 194 -12.40 -11.50 -3.84
CA GLU A 194 -12.39 -12.75 -4.61
C GLU A 194 -11.66 -13.83 -3.79
N LEU A 195 -10.60 -13.43 -3.08
CA LEU A 195 -9.84 -14.25 -2.15
C LEU A 195 -9.46 -13.44 -0.91
N GLN A 196 -9.65 -14.04 0.27
CA GLN A 196 -8.97 -13.62 1.49
C GLN A 196 -7.95 -14.69 1.87
N GLY A 197 -6.68 -14.30 1.94
CA GLY A 197 -5.59 -15.21 2.20
C GLY A 197 -5.58 -15.75 3.63
N ASP A 198 -4.94 -16.91 3.79
CA ASP A 198 -4.74 -17.56 5.09
C ASP A 198 -3.59 -16.88 5.86
N LEU A 199 -3.95 -16.18 6.94
CA LEU A 199 -3.00 -15.47 7.79
C LEU A 199 -2.03 -16.40 8.55
N SER A 200 -2.28 -17.71 8.58
CA SER A 200 -1.38 -18.71 9.19
C SER A 200 -0.36 -19.29 8.19
N ALA A 201 -0.56 -19.07 6.90
CA ALA A 201 0.30 -19.64 5.85
C ALA A 201 1.66 -18.93 5.78
N ASN A 202 2.70 -19.60 5.28
CA ASN A 202 4.01 -18.95 5.11
C ASN A 202 4.03 -17.92 3.97
N ASN A 203 3.19 -18.13 2.95
CA ASN A 203 2.97 -17.20 1.85
C ASN A 203 1.47 -17.19 1.57
N ALA A 204 0.89 -15.99 1.44
CA ALA A 204 -0.53 -15.84 1.14
C ALA A 204 -0.76 -14.48 0.46
N SER A 205 -1.79 -14.45 -0.38
CA SER A 205 -2.29 -13.24 -1.02
C SER A 205 -3.77 -13.04 -0.70
N SER A 206 -4.23 -11.81 -0.83
CA SER A 206 -5.66 -11.49 -0.94
C SER A 206 -5.93 -10.78 -2.25
N SER A 207 -7.11 -10.98 -2.81
CA SER A 207 -7.53 -10.34 -4.06
C SER A 207 -8.91 -9.72 -3.96
N LEU A 208 -9.05 -8.57 -4.61
CA LEU A 208 -10.25 -7.76 -4.60
C LEU A 208 -10.74 -7.52 -6.03
N LYS A 209 -11.99 -7.87 -6.28
CA LYS A 209 -12.70 -7.58 -7.51
C LYS A 209 -13.41 -6.25 -7.39
N ILE A 210 -13.13 -5.34 -8.32
CA ILE A 210 -13.63 -3.98 -8.33
C ILE A 210 -14.54 -3.82 -9.54
N PHE A 211 -15.77 -3.39 -9.32
CA PHE A 211 -16.74 -3.10 -10.38
C PHE A 211 -16.86 -1.60 -10.58
N PHE A 212 -16.81 -1.14 -11.83
CA PHE A 212 -16.85 0.28 -12.15
C PHE A 212 -17.39 0.56 -13.56
N TYR A 213 -17.73 1.81 -13.84
CA TYR A 213 -18.00 2.29 -15.20
C TYR A 213 -17.33 3.65 -15.44
N PRO A 214 -16.84 3.93 -16.67
CA PRO A 214 -16.24 5.22 -17.01
C PRO A 214 -17.32 6.31 -17.06
N GLU A 215 -16.90 7.56 -16.90
CA GLU A 215 -17.77 8.72 -17.09
C GLU A 215 -18.24 8.83 -18.56
N ASP A 216 -19.51 9.16 -18.76
CA ASP A 216 -20.10 9.33 -20.09
C ASP A 216 -19.30 10.30 -20.97
N GLY A 217 -18.89 9.82 -22.14
CA GLY A 217 -18.12 10.60 -23.11
C GLY A 217 -16.60 10.54 -22.91
N TYR A 218 -16.12 9.80 -21.92
CA TYR A 218 -14.70 9.54 -21.69
C TYR A 218 -14.42 8.03 -21.79
N SER A 219 -13.18 7.70 -22.13
CA SER A 219 -12.71 6.31 -22.26
C SER A 219 -11.46 6.02 -21.43
N THR A 220 -11.08 6.96 -20.56
CA THR A 220 -9.97 6.81 -19.62
C THR A 220 -10.47 6.97 -18.20
N ALA A 221 -10.11 6.04 -17.33
CA ALA A 221 -10.34 6.12 -15.90
C ALA A 221 -9.09 5.67 -15.13
N VAL A 222 -8.90 6.20 -13.92
CA VAL A 222 -7.75 5.85 -13.07
C VAL A 222 -8.26 5.37 -11.72
N LEU A 223 -7.94 4.14 -11.35
CA LEU A 223 -8.10 3.66 -9.97
C LEU A 223 -6.83 4.00 -9.18
N ALA A 224 -6.97 4.46 -7.95
CA ALA A 224 -5.86 4.77 -7.06
C ALA A 224 -6.12 4.25 -5.64
N TRP A 225 -5.13 3.57 -5.05
CA TRP A 225 -5.17 2.99 -3.72
C TRP A 225 -3.77 2.89 -3.11
N GLY A 226 -3.69 2.54 -1.83
CA GLY A 226 -2.44 2.33 -1.10
C GLY A 226 -2.37 0.90 -0.56
N GLY A 227 -1.22 0.23 -0.72
CA GLY A 227 -0.92 -1.00 0.01
C GLY A 227 -0.33 -0.65 1.37
N ARG A 228 -1.08 -0.82 2.46
CA ARG A 228 -0.61 -0.47 3.81
C ARG A 228 0.45 -1.45 4.27
N ILE A 229 1.63 -0.94 4.60
CA ILE A 229 2.78 -1.71 5.05
C ILE A 229 2.51 -2.26 6.45
N ALA A 230 2.71 -3.56 6.64
CA ALA A 230 2.54 -4.23 7.92
C ALA A 230 3.37 -3.60 9.03
N THR A 231 2.76 -3.42 10.20
CA THR A 231 3.43 -2.84 11.39
C THR A 231 3.68 -3.89 12.47
N GLN A 232 4.74 -3.67 13.24
CA GLN A 232 4.96 -4.42 14.48
C GLN A 232 3.88 -4.14 15.53
N ASP A 233 3.29 -2.93 15.56
CA ASP A 233 2.15 -2.62 16.43
C ASP A 233 0.95 -3.55 16.16
N THR A 234 0.67 -3.83 14.88
CA THR A 234 -0.42 -4.73 14.46
C THR A 234 -0.05 -6.21 14.68
N TRP A 235 1.17 -6.62 14.35
CA TRP A 235 1.53 -8.04 14.22
C TRP A 235 2.45 -8.58 15.30
N GLY A 236 2.88 -7.73 16.22
CA GLY A 236 3.90 -8.01 17.22
C GLY A 236 5.31 -7.79 16.67
N GLU A 237 6.24 -7.59 17.62
CA GLU A 237 7.66 -7.41 17.37
C GLU A 237 8.22 -8.49 16.45
N GLY A 238 8.94 -8.07 15.40
CA GLY A 238 9.57 -8.98 14.45
C GLY A 238 8.65 -9.68 13.46
N ASN A 239 7.34 -9.35 13.40
CA ASN A 239 6.35 -10.02 12.53
C ASN A 239 5.81 -9.18 11.38
N SER A 240 6.39 -8.01 11.15
CA SER A 240 5.95 -7.01 10.19
C SER A 240 6.75 -7.03 8.88
N ALA A 241 6.54 -6.04 8.03
CA ALA A 241 7.13 -5.99 6.70
C ALA A 241 8.67 -5.89 6.78
N VAL A 242 9.23 -5.03 7.63
CA VAL A 242 10.68 -4.77 7.65
C VAL A 242 11.56 -6.01 7.94
N PHE A 243 10.97 -7.10 8.44
CA PHE A 243 11.65 -8.37 8.72
C PHE A 243 11.67 -9.35 7.55
N ILE A 244 11.24 -8.93 6.37
CA ILE A 244 11.24 -9.74 5.14
C ILE A 244 12.34 -9.21 4.23
N SER A 245 13.13 -10.08 3.60
CA SER A 245 14.25 -9.64 2.74
C SER A 245 13.90 -9.61 1.26
N GLY A 246 14.53 -8.69 0.53
CA GLY A 246 14.50 -8.65 -0.93
C GLY A 246 13.32 -7.83 -1.45
N SER A 247 12.70 -8.28 -2.55
CA SER A 247 11.45 -7.71 -3.09
C SER A 247 10.29 -8.70 -2.98
N PRO A 248 9.87 -9.06 -1.76
CA PRO A 248 8.95 -10.17 -1.51
C PRO A 248 7.48 -9.80 -1.63
N TYR A 249 7.12 -8.50 -1.67
CA TYR A 249 5.73 -8.06 -1.74
C TYR A 249 5.38 -7.71 -3.16
N HIS A 250 4.28 -8.27 -3.64
CA HIS A 250 3.76 -7.96 -4.95
C HIS A 250 2.37 -7.33 -4.85
N MET A 251 2.12 -6.38 -5.74
CA MET A 251 0.81 -5.87 -6.11
C MET A 251 0.60 -6.17 -7.58
N ARG A 252 -0.55 -6.72 -7.95
CA ARG A 252 -0.79 -7.25 -9.29
C ARG A 252 -2.18 -6.92 -9.81
N LEU A 253 -2.31 -6.86 -11.13
CA LEU A 253 -3.61 -6.98 -11.80
C LEU A 253 -3.72 -8.41 -12.31
N GLU A 254 -4.66 -9.18 -11.77
CA GLU A 254 -4.78 -10.62 -12.06
C GLU A 254 -5.69 -10.89 -13.26
N ASP A 255 -6.82 -10.18 -13.35
CA ASP A 255 -7.78 -10.37 -14.44
C ASP A 255 -8.72 -9.16 -14.59
N TRP A 256 -9.37 -9.06 -15.74
CA TRP A 256 -10.43 -8.08 -16.02
C TRP A 256 -11.31 -8.50 -17.20
N ASN A 257 -12.52 -7.95 -17.30
CA ASN A 257 -13.50 -8.38 -18.30
C ASN A 257 -13.25 -7.88 -19.74
N LEU A 258 -12.21 -7.09 -19.96
CA LEU A 258 -11.95 -6.43 -21.25
C LEU A 258 -10.87 -7.13 -22.09
N GLY A 259 -10.15 -8.10 -21.50
CA GLY A 259 -9.07 -8.85 -22.15
C GLY A 259 -7.81 -8.01 -22.37
N ASN A 260 -6.69 -8.59 -22.81
CA ASN A 260 -5.42 -7.90 -23.05
C ASN A 260 -4.76 -7.23 -21.82
N LEU A 261 -4.87 -7.81 -20.62
CA LEU A 261 -4.20 -7.27 -19.42
C LEU A 261 -2.66 -7.38 -19.47
N GLY A 262 -2.16 -8.44 -20.10
CA GLY A 262 -0.74 -8.79 -20.02
C GLY A 262 -0.35 -9.28 -18.63
N ASN A 263 0.95 -9.25 -18.33
CA ASN A 263 1.46 -9.52 -16.98
C ASN A 263 1.67 -8.18 -16.26
N GLN A 264 0.94 -7.93 -15.19
CA GLN A 264 0.98 -6.68 -14.42
C GLN A 264 1.33 -7.04 -12.98
N ASP A 265 2.62 -7.03 -12.67
CA ASP A 265 3.15 -7.43 -11.38
C ASP A 265 4.26 -6.46 -10.95
N LEU A 266 4.00 -5.73 -9.88
CA LEU A 266 4.93 -4.81 -9.27
C LEU A 266 5.39 -5.35 -7.93
N SER A 267 6.70 -5.58 -7.83
CA SER A 267 7.35 -5.87 -6.56
C SER A 267 7.67 -4.57 -5.80
N CYS A 268 7.63 -4.65 -4.48
CA CYS A 268 8.22 -3.68 -3.58
C CYS A 268 9.39 -4.33 -2.82
N ASN A 269 10.50 -3.60 -2.72
CA ASN A 269 11.64 -4.01 -1.93
C ASN A 269 11.48 -3.61 -0.46
N ALA A 270 11.67 -4.56 0.45
CA ALA A 270 11.62 -4.30 1.89
C ALA A 270 12.64 -3.25 2.33
N ALA A 271 13.76 -3.08 1.62
CA ALA A 271 14.75 -2.05 1.94
C ALA A 271 14.28 -0.61 1.62
N ALA A 272 13.15 -0.42 0.93
CA ALA A 272 12.50 0.89 0.85
C ALA A 272 11.79 1.27 2.17
N ILE A 273 11.54 0.29 3.04
CA ILE A 273 10.81 0.44 4.29
C ILE A 273 11.85 0.56 5.41
N SER A 274 11.89 1.73 6.05
CA SER A 274 12.75 1.97 7.19
C SER A 274 12.13 1.34 8.42
N ASP A 275 12.85 0.40 9.02
CA ASP A 275 12.62 -0.02 10.40
C ASP A 275 12.96 1.17 11.29
N ILE A 276 11.99 1.70 12.03
CA ILE A 276 12.15 2.88 12.89
C ILE A 276 11.77 2.49 14.30
N PRO A 277 12.67 2.67 15.28
CA PRO A 277 12.34 2.45 16.68
C PRO A 277 11.29 3.47 17.13
N LYS A 278 10.38 3.02 17.99
CA LYS A 278 9.34 3.88 18.56
C LYS A 278 9.88 4.48 19.87
N CYS A 279 10.14 5.78 19.81
CA CYS A 279 10.74 6.55 20.91
C CYS A 279 9.69 7.22 21.83
N ASP A 280 8.40 7.05 21.54
CA ASP A 280 7.32 7.66 22.32
C ASP A 280 6.99 6.81 23.56
N PHE A 281 7.50 7.26 24.70
CA PHE A 281 7.09 6.74 26.01
C PHE A 281 5.87 7.52 26.49
N VAL A 282 4.69 6.91 26.45
CA VAL A 282 3.60 7.32 27.33
C VAL A 282 3.89 6.67 28.68
N THR A 283 4.70 7.32 29.51
CA THR A 283 4.71 6.92 30.92
C THR A 283 3.45 7.53 31.54
N ASP A 284 2.64 6.68 32.17
CA ASP A 284 1.73 7.19 33.19
C ASP A 284 2.58 8.03 34.14
N THR A 285 2.12 9.22 34.51
CA THR A 285 2.80 10.01 35.53
C THR A 285 2.79 9.18 36.81
N TYR A 286 3.87 8.47 37.10
CA TYR A 286 3.97 7.65 38.29
C TYR A 286 4.05 8.58 39.51
N HIS A 287 2.91 8.80 40.15
CA HIS A 287 2.85 9.46 41.45
C HIS A 287 3.06 8.39 42.51
N PHE A 288 4.32 8.17 42.89
CA PHE A 288 4.60 7.30 44.03
C PHE A 288 4.36 8.07 45.33
N CYS A 289 3.48 7.55 46.19
CA CYS A 289 3.44 7.96 47.59
C CYS A 289 4.65 7.32 48.30
N ASP A 290 5.21 8.00 49.32
CA ASP A 290 6.49 7.71 50.03
C ASP A 290 6.82 6.25 50.42
N GLU A 291 5.87 5.31 50.33
CA GLU A 291 6.05 3.91 50.77
C GLU A 291 6.19 2.90 49.63
N ASP A 292 5.92 3.28 48.36
CA ASP A 292 5.88 2.35 47.21
C ASP A 292 6.76 2.77 46.02
N VAL A 293 7.79 3.59 46.24
CA VAL A 293 8.69 3.99 45.14
C VAL A 293 9.60 2.80 44.78
N PRO A 294 9.57 2.30 43.53
CA PRO A 294 10.48 1.24 43.10
C PRO A 294 11.93 1.73 43.20
N GLU A 295 12.84 0.84 43.64
CA GLU A 295 14.28 1.15 43.75
C GLU A 295 14.89 1.54 42.40
N GLU A 296 14.35 1.02 41.29
CA GLU A 296 14.74 1.38 39.93
C GLU A 296 13.54 1.32 38.98
N MET A 297 13.46 2.28 38.06
CA MET A 297 12.53 2.28 36.92
C MET A 297 13.29 1.94 35.64
N ARG A 298 12.78 1.02 34.84
CA ARG A 298 13.34 0.68 33.54
C ARG A 298 12.40 1.17 32.43
N PHE A 299 12.97 1.81 31.43
CA PHE A 299 12.31 2.25 30.22
C PHE A 299 13.00 1.58 29.04
N ASP A 300 12.25 0.90 28.18
CA ASP A 300 12.75 0.17 27.03
C ASP A 300 12.18 0.77 25.75
N ILE A 301 13.04 1.05 24.77
CA ILE A 301 12.61 1.45 23.43
C ILE A 301 11.68 0.37 22.87
N GLU A 302 10.53 0.79 22.36
CA GLU A 302 9.61 -0.12 21.70
C GLU A 302 10.11 -0.39 20.28
N PHE A 303 10.19 -1.67 19.91
CA PHE A 303 10.77 -2.16 18.64
C PHE A 303 12.20 -1.66 18.39
N PRO A 304 13.17 -2.06 19.23
CA PRO A 304 14.54 -1.61 19.08
C PRO A 304 15.18 -2.15 17.79
N SER A 305 15.99 -1.31 17.15
CA SER A 305 16.70 -1.61 15.92
C SER A 305 18.21 -1.36 16.07
N ASP A 306 19.01 -2.33 15.65
CA ASP A 306 20.49 -2.26 15.66
C ASP A 306 21.06 -1.20 14.70
N ASN A 307 20.22 -0.64 13.82
CA ASN A 307 20.61 0.39 12.87
C ASN A 307 20.67 1.80 13.46
N TYR A 308 20.18 1.99 14.70
CA TYR A 308 20.09 3.29 15.34
C TYR A 308 20.95 3.35 16.60
N SER A 309 21.44 4.55 16.90
CA SER A 309 22.01 4.88 18.20
C SER A 309 20.95 5.55 19.07
N TYR A 310 20.85 5.11 20.31
CA TYR A 310 19.91 5.67 21.28
C TYR A 310 20.61 6.71 22.14
N GLU A 311 19.92 7.80 22.46
CA GLU A 311 20.35 8.79 23.44
C GLU A 311 19.19 9.07 24.39
N TRP A 312 19.49 9.07 25.68
CA TRP A 312 18.49 9.29 26.73
C TRP A 312 18.78 10.58 27.45
N LEU A 313 17.74 11.37 27.68
CA LEU A 313 17.81 12.64 28.42
C LEU A 313 16.83 12.61 29.59
N LEU A 314 17.28 13.09 30.75
CA LEU A 314 16.38 13.52 31.83
C LEU A 314 16.15 15.02 31.66
N PRO A 315 15.02 15.46 31.07
CA PRO A 315 14.73 16.88 30.94
C PRO A 315 14.48 17.51 32.31
N ASN A 316 14.80 18.79 32.45
CA ASN A 316 14.37 19.57 33.60
C ASN A 316 12.83 19.68 33.59
N ASP A 317 12.23 19.92 34.76
CA ASP A 317 10.82 20.29 34.84
C ASP A 317 10.52 21.59 34.05
N GLU A 318 9.24 21.89 33.88
CA GLU A 318 8.75 23.11 33.19
C GLU A 318 9.25 24.43 33.83
N PHE A 319 9.86 24.37 35.01
CA PHE A 319 10.46 25.49 35.74
C PHE A 319 11.98 25.55 35.63
N GLY A 320 12.60 24.67 34.83
CA GLY A 320 14.05 24.63 34.62
C GLY A 320 14.84 24.04 35.79
N ASN A 321 14.16 23.34 36.71
CA ASN A 321 14.83 22.61 37.78
C ASN A 321 15.01 21.14 37.40
N ASN A 322 16.20 20.59 37.63
CA ASN A 322 16.39 19.15 37.81
C ASN A 322 16.20 18.78 39.29
N ASN A 323 15.07 19.16 39.90
CA ASN A 323 14.95 19.22 41.36
C ASN A 323 14.58 17.90 42.06
N THR A 324 14.62 16.74 41.40
CA THR A 324 14.19 15.48 42.02
C THR A 324 15.29 14.46 42.24
N GLY A 325 16.54 14.75 41.88
CA GLY A 325 17.67 13.86 42.16
C GLY A 325 17.75 12.61 41.27
N ALA A 326 16.77 12.36 40.40
CA ALA A 326 16.79 11.19 39.54
C ALA A 326 18.08 11.07 38.72
N ILE A 327 18.66 9.87 38.67
CA ILE A 327 19.89 9.58 37.93
C ILE A 327 19.71 8.37 37.03
N PHE A 328 20.38 8.37 35.88
CA PHE A 328 20.57 7.15 35.11
C PHE A 328 21.50 6.21 35.88
N THR A 329 21.03 5.01 36.20
CA THR A 329 21.84 3.96 36.84
C THR A 329 22.45 3.02 35.81
N SER A 330 21.79 2.80 34.66
CA SER A 330 22.28 1.97 33.57
C SER A 330 21.60 2.29 32.22
N GLY A 331 22.05 1.64 31.13
CA GLY A 331 21.40 1.72 29.82
C GLY A 331 21.67 3.00 29.00
N VAL A 332 22.57 3.87 29.45
CA VAL A 332 22.90 5.08 28.67
C VAL A 332 23.53 4.69 27.31
N ASN A 333 22.84 5.07 26.23
CA ASN A 333 23.10 4.68 24.83
C ASN A 333 22.73 3.24 24.44
N MET A 334 21.86 2.60 25.20
CA MET A 334 21.25 1.31 24.85
C MET A 334 19.79 1.53 24.42
N ASP A 335 19.18 0.47 23.90
CA ASP A 335 17.74 0.36 23.64
C ASP A 335 16.87 0.37 24.93
N TYR A 336 17.47 0.57 26.10
CA TYR A 336 16.79 0.76 27.36
C TYR A 336 17.56 1.74 28.24
N VAL A 337 16.91 2.35 29.22
CA VAL A 337 17.56 3.08 30.29
C VAL A 337 16.97 2.70 31.64
N THR A 338 17.80 2.68 32.67
CA THR A 338 17.35 2.53 34.06
C THR A 338 17.55 3.83 34.81
N VAL A 339 16.50 4.28 35.48
CA VAL A 339 16.45 5.51 36.25
C VAL A 339 16.18 5.15 37.71
N ASP A 340 17.06 5.60 38.60
CA ASP A 340 16.74 5.69 40.02
C ASP A 340 16.04 7.04 40.23
N PRO A 341 14.77 7.06 40.68
CA PRO A 341 14.05 8.31 40.90
C PRO A 341 14.60 9.15 42.08
N LEU A 342 15.51 8.60 42.89
CA LEU A 342 15.94 9.10 44.20
C LEU A 342 14.75 9.54 45.06
N THR A 343 14.22 8.63 45.86
CA THR A 343 13.48 9.06 47.06
C THR A 343 14.47 9.75 47.98
N ASN A 344 14.17 10.97 48.41
CA ASN A 344 14.92 11.59 49.49
C ASN A 344 14.87 10.64 50.69
N SER A 345 15.98 9.97 50.96
CA SER A 345 16.21 9.28 52.21
C SER A 345 16.59 10.34 53.25
N ASP A 346 15.58 10.98 53.83
CA ASP A 346 15.71 11.71 55.09
C ASP A 346 15.25 10.83 56.27
#